data_AF-A0A1Q9RW56-F1
#
_entry.id   AF-A0A1Q9RW56-F1
#
_cell.length_a   1.000
_cell.length_b   1.000
_cell.length_c   1.000
_cell.angle_alpha   90.00
_cell.angle_beta   90.00
_cell.angle_gamma   90.00
#
_symmetry.space_group_name_H-M   'P 1'
#
loop_
_entity.id
_entity.type
_entity.pdbx_description
1 polymer ?
#
loop_
_entity_poly.entity_id
_entity_poly.type
_entity_poly.pdbx_seq_one_letter_code
_entity_poly.pdbx_strand_id
1 'polypeptide(L)'
;MADDLDDLARLLAVPVDGLSDAELLAAVRQAERIRAVSRERTGRLLAEMHARGRSWPQIARETGIRQTTAYGWAQPYLAADGDDER
;
A
#
# COMPACT_ATOMS: atom_id res chain seq x y z
N MET A 1 -5.93 -13.67 -4.18
CA MET A 1 -5.13 -12.55 -4.73
C MET A 1 -5.33 -12.39 -6.23
N ALA A 2 -5.08 -13.41 -7.07
CA ALA A 2 -5.38 -13.33 -8.51
C ALA A 2 -6.90 -13.21 -8.76
N ASP A 3 -7.71 -14.10 -8.17
CA ASP A 3 -9.18 -14.02 -8.25
C ASP A 3 -9.75 -12.71 -7.69
N ASP A 4 -9.20 -12.21 -6.56
CA ASP A 4 -9.62 -10.94 -5.97
C ASP A 4 -9.31 -9.74 -6.87
N LEU A 5 -8.29 -9.82 -7.72
CA LEU A 5 -7.95 -8.73 -8.63
C LEU A 5 -8.84 -8.78 -9.87
N ASP A 6 -9.11 -9.99 -10.38
CA ASP A 6 -9.97 -10.21 -11.54
C ASP A 6 -11.43 -9.83 -11.25
N ASP A 7 -11.94 -10.15 -10.06
CA ASP A 7 -13.29 -9.77 -9.65
C ASP A 7 -13.43 -8.26 -9.46
N LEU A 8 -12.41 -7.59 -8.89
CA LEU A 8 -12.42 -6.13 -8.81
C LEU A 8 -12.33 -5.50 -10.20
N ALA A 9 -11.50 -6.04 -11.10
CA ALA A 9 -11.38 -5.55 -12.47
C ALA A 9 -12.71 -5.66 -13.23
N ARG A 10 -13.47 -6.75 -13.03
CA ARG A 10 -14.82 -6.90 -13.58
C ARG A 10 -15.80 -5.86 -13.04
N LEU A 11 -15.82 -5.62 -11.73
CA LEU A 11 -16.69 -4.62 -11.11
C LEU A 11 -16.35 -3.19 -11.56
N LEU A 12 -15.06 -2.88 -11.74
CA LEU A 12 -14.60 -1.57 -12.23
C LEU A 12 -14.84 -1.34 -13.72
N ALA A 13 -15.08 -2.40 -14.51
CA ALA A 13 -15.43 -2.29 -15.93
C ALA A 13 -16.90 -1.88 -16.15
N VAL A 14 -17.74 -2.01 -15.12
CA VAL A 14 -19.14 -1.58 -15.15
C VAL A 14 -19.22 -0.11 -14.75
N PRO A 15 -19.98 0.73 -15.47
CA PRO A 15 -20.30 2.09 -15.02
C PRO A 15 -20.89 2.09 -13.60
N VAL A 16 -20.47 3.03 -12.76
CA VAL A 16 -20.84 3.07 -11.33
C VAL A 16 -22.36 3.15 -11.13
N ASP A 17 -23.08 3.81 -12.03
CA ASP A 17 -24.54 3.92 -12.04
C ASP A 17 -25.26 2.62 -12.45
N GLY A 18 -24.53 1.64 -12.98
CA GLY A 18 -25.05 0.30 -13.31
C GLY A 18 -24.86 -0.74 -12.20
N LEU A 19 -24.19 -0.40 -11.10
CA LEU A 19 -23.94 -1.31 -9.98
C LEU A 19 -25.06 -1.22 -8.94
N SER A 20 -25.48 -2.37 -8.41
CA SER A 20 -26.35 -2.42 -7.23
C SER A 20 -25.58 -2.00 -5.96
N ASP A 21 -26.31 -1.59 -4.92
CA ASP A 21 -25.74 -1.25 -3.60
C ASP A 21 -24.87 -2.38 -3.04
N ALA A 22 -25.27 -3.64 -3.25
CA ALA A 22 -24.50 -4.81 -2.82
C ALA A 22 -23.16 -4.92 -3.57
N GLU A 23 -23.15 -4.67 -4.87
CA GLU A 23 -21.95 -4.68 -5.70
C GLU A 23 -21.03 -3.50 -5.38
N LEU A 24 -21.58 -2.32 -5.13
CA LEU A 24 -20.82 -1.16 -4.66
C LEU A 24 -20.12 -1.44 -3.33
N LEU A 25 -20.84 -2.03 -2.36
CA LEU A 25 -20.27 -2.42 -1.08
C LEU A 25 -19.19 -3.50 -1.23
N ALA A 26 -19.40 -4.48 -2.11
CA ALA A 26 -18.41 -5.51 -2.40
C ALA A 26 -17.13 -4.90 -3.02
N ALA A 27 -17.29 -4.03 -4.03
CA ALA A 27 -16.19 -3.35 -4.71
C ALA A 27 -15.35 -2.51 -3.73
N VAL A 28 -15.98 -1.72 -2.85
CA VAL A 28 -15.28 -0.92 -1.85
C VAL A 28 -14.50 -1.79 -0.87
N ARG A 29 -15.11 -2.86 -0.34
CA ARG A 29 -14.43 -3.79 0.59
C ARG A 29 -13.22 -4.44 -0.05
N GLN A 30 -13.33 -4.83 -1.31
CA GLN A 30 -12.27 -5.47 -2.07
C GLN A 30 -11.13 -4.50 -2.39
N ALA A 31 -11.48 -3.28 -2.82
CA ALA A 31 -10.51 -2.21 -3.03
C ALA A 31 -9.74 -1.86 -1.74
N GLU A 32 -10.42 -1.76 -0.60
CA GLU A 32 -9.76 -1.49 0.69
C GLU A 32 -8.87 -2.65 1.15
N ARG A 33 -9.27 -3.90 0.89
CA ARG A 33 -8.40 -5.06 1.16
C ARG A 33 -7.12 -5.02 0.34
N ILE A 34 -7.24 -4.78 -0.98
CA ILE A 34 -6.07 -4.66 -1.87
C ILE A 34 -5.19 -3.48 -1.45
N ARG A 35 -5.81 -2.36 -1.08
CA ARG A 35 -5.11 -1.17 -0.58
C ARG A 35 -4.35 -1.46 0.71
N ALA A 36 -4.93 -2.23 1.64
CA ALA A 36 -4.27 -2.62 2.89
C ALA A 36 -3.03 -3.47 2.63
N VAL A 37 -3.15 -4.53 1.81
CA VAL A 37 -2.03 -5.40 1.42
C VAL A 37 -0.94 -4.61 0.68
N SER A 38 -1.35 -3.74 -0.24
CA SER A 38 -0.43 -2.89 -0.99
C SER A 38 0.31 -1.92 -0.07
N ARG A 39 -0.39 -1.34 0.92
CA ARG A 39 0.22 -0.43 1.91
C ARG A 39 1.21 -1.16 2.81
N GLU A 40 0.89 -2.35 3.29
CA GLU A 40 1.81 -3.18 4.10
C GLU A 40 3.11 -3.46 3.32
N ARG A 41 2.97 -3.97 2.08
CA ARG A 41 4.12 -4.28 1.23
C ARG A 41 4.94 -3.04 0.88
N THR A 42 4.27 -1.92 0.60
CA THR A 42 4.92 -0.64 0.32
C THR A 42 5.67 -0.14 1.56
N GLY A 43 5.08 -0.24 2.75
CA GLY A 43 5.73 0.14 4.01
C GLY A 43 7.03 -0.63 4.25
N ARG A 44 7.03 -1.95 4.04
CA ARG A 44 8.25 -2.78 4.12
C ARG A 44 9.32 -2.36 3.12
N LEU A 45 8.94 -2.10 1.86
CA LEU A 45 9.88 -1.63 0.82
C LEU A 45 10.50 -0.27 1.18
N LEU A 46 9.70 0.66 1.71
CA LEU A 46 10.16 1.98 2.13
C LEU A 46 11.10 1.90 3.34
N ALA A 47 10.80 1.02 4.31
CA ALA A 47 11.68 0.75 5.44
C ALA A 47 13.04 0.20 4.98
N GLU A 48 13.03 -0.79 4.08
CA GLU A 48 14.25 -1.36 3.49
C GLU A 48 15.07 -0.31 2.72
N MET A 49 14.42 0.57 1.96
CA MET A 49 15.08 1.68 1.27
C MET A 49 15.82 2.59 2.25
N HIS A 50 15.19 2.90 3.39
CA HIS A 50 15.80 3.69 4.45
C HIS A 50 16.96 2.95 5.13
N ALA A 51 16.79 1.67 5.46
CA ALA A 51 17.84 0.83 6.04
C ALA A 51 19.09 0.75 5.15
N ARG A 52 18.91 0.76 3.82
CA ARG A 52 19.99 0.84 2.82
C ARG A 52 20.60 2.24 2.64
N GLY A 53 20.29 3.17 3.53
CA GLY A 53 20.93 4.49 3.59
C GLY A 53 20.23 5.60 2.81
N ARG A 54 19.04 5.39 2.23
CA ARG A 54 18.28 6.49 1.64
C ARG A 54 17.61 7.33 2.73
N SER A 55 17.78 8.64 2.64
CA SER A 55 17.05 9.56 3.51
C SER A 55 15.56 9.64 3.12
N TRP A 56 14.68 9.96 4.08
CA TRP A 56 13.25 10.16 3.80
C TRP A 56 12.95 11.19 2.70
N PRO A 57 13.64 12.34 2.61
CA PRO A 57 13.48 13.28 1.49
C PRO A 57 13.87 12.69 0.13
N GLN A 58 14.90 11.84 0.08
CA GLN A 58 15.31 11.16 -1.15
C GLN A 58 14.25 10.15 -1.58
N ILE A 59 13.75 9.32 -0.65
CA ILE A 59 12.67 8.37 -0.89
C ILE A 59 11.43 9.09 -1.44
N ALA A 60 11.06 10.23 -0.85
CA ALA A 60 9.91 11.01 -1.32
C ALA A 60 10.07 11.52 -2.76
N ARG A 61 11.27 11.99 -3.10
CA ARG A 61 11.59 12.47 -4.46
C ARG A 61 11.57 11.34 -5.49
N GLU A 62 12.12 10.18 -5.15
CA GLU A 62 12.22 9.02 -6.06
C GLU A 62 10.89 8.29 -6.27
N THR A 63 10.01 8.27 -5.25
CA THR A 63 8.74 7.51 -5.29
C THR A 63 7.51 8.36 -5.57
N GLY A 64 7.62 9.70 -5.43
CA GLY A 64 6.46 10.61 -5.47
C GLY A 64 5.55 10.53 -4.24
N ILE A 65 5.86 9.66 -3.27
CA ILE A 65 5.13 9.55 -2.02
C ILE A 65 5.59 10.68 -1.10
N ARG A 66 4.66 11.44 -0.50
CA ARG A 66 5.02 12.49 0.47
C ARG A 66 5.86 11.90 1.60
N GLN A 67 6.90 12.62 2.01
CA GLN A 67 7.84 12.16 3.04
C GLN A 67 7.15 11.65 4.31
N THR A 68 6.16 12.38 4.83
CA THR A 68 5.41 12.01 6.03
C THR A 68 4.58 10.75 5.83
N THR A 69 4.02 10.54 4.64
CA THR A 69 3.31 9.33 4.26
C THR A 69 4.26 8.14 4.15
N ALA A 70 5.41 8.33 3.50
CA ALA A 70 6.42 7.29 3.35
C ALA A 70 6.93 6.82 4.71
N TYR A 71 7.29 7.76 5.59
CA TYR A 71 7.67 7.46 6.98
C TYR A 71 6.54 6.76 7.73
N GLY A 72 5.31 7.29 7.68
CA GLY A 72 4.17 6.70 8.40
C GLY A 72 3.85 5.27 7.98
N TRP A 73 4.00 4.94 6.69
CA TRP A 73 3.83 3.56 6.21
C TRP A 73 5.01 2.66 6.58
N ALA A 74 6.23 3.20 6.61
CA ALA A 74 7.43 2.45 6.96
C ALA A 74 7.60 2.23 8.46
N GLN A 75 7.09 3.14 9.30
CA GLN A 75 7.30 3.18 10.75
C GLN A 75 7.14 1.82 11.46
N PRO A 76 6.11 1.00 11.18
CA PRO A 76 5.95 -0.30 11.83
C PRO A 76 7.08 -1.30 11.55
N TYR A 77 7.92 -1.05 10.52
CA TYR A 77 8.94 -1.95 10.03
C TYR A 77 10.36 -1.42 10.20
N LEU A 78 10.54 -0.21 10.75
CA LEU A 78 11.87 0.41 10.89
C LEU A 78 12.75 -0.18 11.99
N ALA A 79 12.20 -1.06 12.85
CA ALA A 79 12.89 -1.59 14.02
C ALA A 79 12.87 -3.13 14.10
N ALA A 80 12.65 -3.84 12.99
CA ALA A 80 12.82 -5.30 12.96
C ALA A 80 14.29 -5.75 12.85
N ASP A 81 15.20 -4.83 12.49
CA ASP A 81 16.63 -5.10 12.25
C ASP A 81 17.56 -4.30 13.19
N GLY A 82 17.03 -3.83 14.33
CA GLY A 82 17.73 -2.89 15.23
C GLY A 82 18.19 -3.46 16.58
N ASP A 83 18.16 -4.78 16.74
CA ASP A 83 18.62 -5.48 17.97
C ASP A 83 19.84 -6.37 17.71
N ASP A 84 20.75 -5.93 16.83
CA ASP A 84 22.09 -6.50 16.69
C ASP A 84 23.15 -5.37 16.65
N GLU A 85 23.80 -5.19 17.79
CA GLU A 85 25.11 -4.57 18.04
C GLU A 85 25.50 -3.28 17.27
N ARG A 86 25.45 -2.14 17.97
CA ARG A 86 26.64 -1.29 18.18
C ARG A 86 26.50 -0.22 19.26
#